data_AF-A0A4P9YBE8-F1
#
_entry.id   AF-A0A4P9YBE8-F1
#
_cell.length_a   1.000
_cell.length_b   1.000
_cell.length_c   1.000
_cell.angle_alpha   90.00
_cell.angle_beta   90.00
_cell.angle_gamma   90.00
#
_symmetry.space_group_name_H-M   'P 1'
#
loop_
_entity.id
_entity.type
_entity.pdbx_description
1 polymer ?
#
loop_
_entity_poly.entity_id
_entity_poly.type
_entity_poly.pdbx_seq_one_letter_code
_entity_poly.pdbx_strand_id
1 'polypeptide(L)'
;MAKGTTRKPGSPRLLDLPNEILSRIHLYSQSSALPLTCRRLWALTTPTLHRAHFLRLGHSHLHISLRRAIRRRICTPVVLARMDRLEDATRPRASPNASASPRPSRPISLKGLRVPRHYLERPGTPEEERVQLQSLKDLLDRGVDPCNPSHLPLTRAVRSDWYDLTALLLHYGASARDIDIRPAIIRGQIPIIRLLMDAGARIDGECMDVAVGAKQWTLVKLFIQAGVVPTLKTLEEM
;
A
#
# COMPACT_ATOMS: atom_id res chain seq x y z
N MET A 1 -5.40 -50.56 -0.21
CA MET A 1 -6.43 -50.74 0.82
C MET A 1 -6.36 -49.60 1.82
N ALA A 2 -7.20 -48.58 1.65
CA ALA A 2 -7.24 -47.41 2.53
C ALA A 2 -8.13 -47.71 3.75
N LYS A 3 -7.57 -47.65 4.96
CA LYS A 3 -8.34 -47.74 6.20
C LYS A 3 -9.18 -46.47 6.35
N GLY A 4 -10.48 -46.59 6.11
CA GLY A 4 -11.46 -45.55 6.41
C GLY A 4 -11.56 -45.35 7.91
N THR A 5 -11.16 -44.17 8.39
CA THR A 5 -11.39 -43.74 9.77
C THR A 5 -12.87 -43.40 9.94
N THR A 6 -13.64 -44.31 10.52
CA THR A 6 -15.00 -44.05 11.00
C THR A 6 -14.93 -43.13 12.22
N ARG A 7 -15.52 -41.93 12.13
CA ARG A 7 -15.43 -40.87 13.15
C ARG A 7 -16.77 -40.76 13.90
N LYS A 8 -16.73 -40.81 15.24
CA LYS A 8 -17.91 -40.78 16.14
C LYS A 8 -18.81 -39.54 15.89
N PRO A 9 -20.14 -39.70 15.82
CA PRO A 9 -21.09 -38.59 15.83
C PRO A 9 -21.25 -38.08 17.27
N GLY A 10 -20.81 -36.86 17.57
CA GLY A 10 -21.08 -36.24 18.88
C GLY A 10 -19.97 -35.38 19.49
N SER A 11 -18.79 -35.27 18.87
CA SER A 11 -17.78 -34.31 19.35
C SER A 11 -18.14 -32.90 18.85
N PRO A 12 -18.43 -31.91 19.72
CA PRO A 12 -18.70 -30.54 19.27
C PRO A 12 -17.47 -30.03 18.54
N ARG A 13 -17.64 -29.65 17.26
CA ARG A 13 -16.53 -29.09 16.48
C ARG A 13 -16.38 -27.63 16.87
N LEU A 14 -15.16 -27.11 16.74
CA LEU A 14 -14.90 -25.68 16.94
C LEU A 14 -15.88 -24.81 16.14
N LEU A 15 -16.23 -25.24 14.92
CA LEU A 15 -17.13 -24.51 14.02
C LEU A 15 -18.62 -24.58 14.41
N ASP A 16 -19.00 -25.44 15.35
CA ASP A 16 -20.38 -25.57 15.82
C ASP A 16 -20.68 -24.58 16.97
N LEU A 17 -19.66 -23.84 17.41
CA LEU A 17 -19.80 -22.80 18.44
C LEU A 17 -20.57 -21.57 17.92
N PRO A 18 -21.25 -20.82 18.81
CA PRO A 18 -21.87 -19.54 18.47
C PRO A 18 -20.86 -18.53 17.92
N ASN A 19 -21.34 -17.61 17.08
CA ASN A 19 -20.50 -16.61 16.40
C ASN A 19 -19.77 -15.69 17.39
N GLU A 20 -20.36 -15.42 18.55
CA GLU A 20 -19.77 -14.61 19.63
C GLU A 20 -18.53 -15.29 20.21
N ILE A 21 -18.63 -16.60 20.44
CA ILE A 21 -17.54 -17.41 20.99
C ILE A 21 -16.43 -17.57 19.95
N LEU A 22 -16.79 -17.88 18.70
CA LEU A 22 -15.84 -17.94 17.60
C LEU A 22 -15.10 -16.60 17.39
N SER A 23 -15.83 -15.49 17.49
CA SER A 23 -15.26 -14.14 17.41
C SER A 23 -14.28 -13.87 18.54
N ARG A 24 -14.63 -14.21 19.79
CA ARG A 24 -13.73 -14.07 20.94
C ARG A 24 -12.50 -14.95 20.81
N ILE A 25 -12.68 -16.21 20.42
CA ILE A 25 -11.56 -17.13 20.16
C ILE A 25 -10.62 -16.52 19.12
N HIS A 26 -11.16 -15.96 18.03
CA HIS A 26 -10.32 -15.31 17.04
C HIS A 26 -9.59 -14.08 17.63
N LEU A 27 -10.30 -13.17 18.31
CA LEU A 27 -9.73 -11.97 18.92
C LEU A 27 -8.57 -12.29 19.88
N TYR A 28 -8.74 -13.29 20.75
CA TYR A 28 -7.76 -13.65 21.77
C TYR A 28 -6.68 -14.61 21.28
N SER A 29 -6.93 -15.36 20.20
CA SER A 29 -5.92 -16.25 19.64
C SER A 29 -4.69 -15.52 19.11
N GLN A 30 -4.83 -14.23 18.75
CA GLN A 30 -3.82 -13.39 18.10
C GLN A 30 -3.21 -13.99 16.82
N SER A 31 -3.75 -15.11 16.33
CA SER A 31 -3.25 -15.82 15.17
C SER A 31 -3.88 -15.23 13.93
N SER A 32 -3.06 -14.49 13.19
CA SER A 32 -3.43 -13.94 11.89
C SER A 32 -3.68 -15.04 10.83
N ALA A 33 -3.27 -16.29 11.07
CA ALA A 33 -3.48 -17.41 10.16
C ALA A 33 -4.85 -18.08 10.33
N LEU A 34 -5.46 -17.99 11.52
CA LEU A 34 -6.74 -18.66 11.79
C LEU A 34 -7.87 -18.28 10.81
N PRO A 35 -8.09 -16.99 10.48
CA PRO A 35 -9.09 -16.61 9.49
C PRO A 35 -8.79 -17.16 8.09
N LEU A 36 -7.51 -17.32 7.74
CA LEU A 36 -7.10 -17.81 6.43
C LEU A 36 -7.29 -19.33 6.30
N THR A 37 -7.20 -20.06 7.40
CA THR A 37 -7.39 -21.52 7.42
C THR A 37 -8.85 -21.95 7.33
N CYS A 38 -9.80 -21.07 7.67
CA CYS A 38 -11.22 -21.41 7.71
C CYS A 38 -12.09 -20.28 7.16
N ARG A 39 -12.86 -20.55 6.08
CA ARG A 39 -13.80 -19.59 5.48
C ARG A 39 -14.83 -19.03 6.47
N ARG A 40 -15.29 -19.84 7.43
CA ARG A 40 -16.26 -19.40 8.44
C ARG A 40 -15.63 -18.40 9.42
N LEU A 41 -14.39 -18.63 9.84
CA LEU A 41 -13.65 -17.66 10.65
C LEU A 41 -13.30 -16.40 9.85
N TRP A 42 -12.95 -16.55 8.56
CA TRP A 42 -12.76 -15.40 7.66
C TRP A 42 -14.00 -14.51 7.63
N ALA A 43 -15.19 -15.09 7.46
CA ALA A 43 -16.44 -14.36 7.45
C ALA A 43 -16.66 -13.55 8.74
N LEU A 44 -16.30 -14.11 9.91
CA LEU A 44 -16.37 -13.41 11.19
C LEU A 44 -15.36 -12.26 11.32
N THR A 45 -14.27 -12.29 10.56
CA THR A 45 -13.31 -11.17 10.48
C THR A 45 -13.69 -10.10 9.48
N THR A 46 -14.80 -10.24 8.76
CA THR A 46 -15.27 -9.22 7.80
C THR A 46 -15.61 -7.87 8.46
N PRO A 47 -16.25 -7.81 9.65
CA PRO A 47 -16.61 -6.54 10.27
C PRO A 47 -15.39 -5.68 10.60
N THR A 48 -15.43 -4.41 10.19
CA THR A 48 -14.38 -3.41 10.43
C THR A 48 -14.03 -3.27 11.91
N LEU A 49 -15.05 -3.28 12.77
CA LEU A 49 -14.90 -3.23 14.22
C LEU A 49 -14.08 -4.39 14.77
N HIS A 50 -14.38 -5.60 14.28
CA HIS A 50 -13.70 -6.80 14.72
C HIS A 50 -12.21 -6.76 14.34
N ARG A 51 -11.89 -6.33 13.11
CA ARG A 51 -10.50 -6.13 12.67
C ARG A 51 -9.78 -5.08 13.51
N ALA A 52 -10.44 -3.96 13.81
CA ALA A 52 -9.86 -2.90 14.65
C ALA A 52 -9.57 -3.41 16.07
N HIS A 53 -10.50 -4.14 16.68
CA HIS A 53 -10.31 -4.78 17.99
C HIS A 53 -9.22 -5.85 17.96
N PHE A 54 -9.16 -6.68 16.91
CA PHE A 54 -8.11 -7.68 16.72
C PHE A 54 -6.72 -7.04 16.67
N LEU A 55 -6.57 -5.97 15.87
CA LEU A 55 -5.30 -5.25 15.75
C LEU A 55 -4.88 -4.55 17.04
N ARG A 56 -5.86 -4.09 17.83
CA ARG A 56 -5.63 -3.44 19.12
C ARG A 56 -5.29 -4.43 20.25
N LEU A 57 -6.04 -5.53 20.37
CA LEU A 57 -5.83 -6.58 21.38
C LEU A 57 -4.58 -7.41 21.09
N GLY A 58 -4.17 -7.43 19.82
CA GLY A 58 -3.04 -8.17 19.31
C GLY A 58 -1.81 -8.05 20.21
N HIS A 59 -1.17 -6.89 20.36
CA HIS A 59 0.19 -6.93 20.89
C HIS A 59 0.64 -5.63 21.56
N SER A 60 1.50 -5.80 22.57
CA SER A 60 2.16 -4.79 23.39
C SER A 60 2.94 -3.71 22.60
N HIS A 61 3.14 -3.90 21.30
CA HIS A 61 3.79 -2.96 20.39
C HIS A 61 2.99 -2.78 19.08
N LEU A 62 2.06 -1.82 19.10
CA LEU A 62 1.17 -1.44 17.99
C LEU A 62 1.88 -1.37 16.61
N HIS A 63 3.09 -0.82 16.58
CA HIS A 63 3.89 -0.62 15.36
C HIS A 63 4.27 -1.94 14.65
N ILE A 64 4.65 -2.97 15.41
CA ILE A 64 5.04 -4.29 14.87
C ILE A 64 3.82 -5.01 14.30
N SER A 65 2.67 -4.86 14.95
CA SER A 65 1.40 -5.45 14.52
C SER A 65 0.90 -4.81 13.24
N LEU A 66 0.94 -3.48 13.16
CA LEU A 66 0.60 -2.73 11.95
C LEU A 66 1.51 -3.14 10.79
N ARG A 67 2.80 -3.36 11.02
CA ARG A 67 3.74 -3.86 10.00
C ARG A 67 3.33 -5.21 9.41
N ARG A 68 2.74 -6.11 10.19
CA ARG A 68 2.23 -7.41 9.71
C ARG A 68 0.83 -7.28 9.11
N ALA A 69 -0.01 -6.44 9.71
CA ALA A 69 -1.40 -6.26 9.31
C ALA A 69 -1.53 -5.53 7.97
N ILE A 70 -0.72 -4.50 7.73
CA ILE A 70 -0.67 -3.72 6.48
C ILE A 70 -0.27 -4.60 5.29
N ARG A 71 0.54 -5.64 5.51
CA ARG A 71 0.84 -6.63 4.46
C ARG A 71 -0.36 -7.48 4.06
N ARG A 72 -1.36 -7.61 4.93
CA ARG A 72 -2.55 -8.42 4.70
C ARG A 72 -3.71 -7.48 4.36
N ARG A 73 -4.71 -7.95 3.61
CA ARG A 73 -5.95 -7.20 3.32
C ARG A 73 -6.86 -6.99 4.57
N ILE A 74 -6.29 -7.07 5.76
CA ILE A 74 -6.96 -6.91 7.06
C ILE A 74 -6.92 -5.44 7.49
N CYS A 75 -5.84 -4.73 7.15
CA CYS A 75 -5.67 -3.31 7.50
C CYS A 75 -6.12 -2.42 6.34
N THR A 76 -7.37 -1.96 6.37
CA THR A 76 -7.90 -0.94 5.44
C THR A 76 -7.92 0.42 6.13
N PRO A 77 -7.94 1.55 5.40
CA PRO A 77 -8.03 2.89 6.00
C PRO A 77 -9.26 3.04 6.92
N VAL A 78 -10.38 2.37 6.60
CA VAL A 78 -11.58 2.36 7.44
C VAL A 78 -11.32 1.64 8.78
N VAL A 79 -10.54 0.57 8.77
CA VAL A 79 -10.12 -0.13 10.00
C VAL A 79 -9.20 0.76 10.82
N LEU A 80 -8.24 1.43 10.18
CA LEU A 80 -7.34 2.37 10.84
C LEU A 80 -8.08 3.56 11.46
N ALA A 81 -9.02 4.18 10.73
CA ALA A 81 -9.87 5.25 11.25
C ALA A 81 -10.71 4.76 12.45
N ARG A 82 -11.15 3.50 12.44
CA ARG A 82 -11.88 2.92 13.57
C ARG A 82 -10.95 2.63 14.75
N MET A 83 -9.70 2.23 14.50
CA MET A 83 -8.68 2.08 15.53
C MET A 83 -8.36 3.42 16.18
N ASP A 84 -8.18 4.50 15.40
CA ASP A 84 -7.93 5.85 15.93
C ASP A 84 -9.03 6.25 16.93
N ARG A 85 -10.31 6.05 16.56
CA ARG A 85 -11.46 6.31 17.47
C ARG A 85 -11.44 5.43 18.73
N LEU A 86 -10.97 4.19 18.63
CA LEU A 86 -10.88 3.28 19.77
C LEU A 86 -9.73 3.66 20.71
N GLU A 87 -8.61 4.14 20.18
CA GLU A 87 -7.50 4.68 20.96
C GLU A 87 -7.92 5.95 21.70
N ASP A 88 -8.56 6.90 20.99
CA ASP A 88 -9.09 8.14 21.56
C ASP A 88 -10.05 7.86 22.73
N ALA A 89 -10.93 6.86 22.59
CA ALA A 89 -11.91 6.48 23.63
C ALA A 89 -11.28 5.90 24.90
N THR A 90 -10.06 5.37 24.81
CA THR A 90 -9.38 4.72 25.96
C THR A 90 -8.22 5.50 26.54
N ARG A 91 -7.92 6.67 25.96
CA ARG A 91 -6.97 7.60 26.54
C ARG A 91 -7.57 8.21 27.80
N PRO A 92 -6.89 8.16 28.96
CA PRO A 92 -7.43 8.73 30.19
C PRO A 92 -7.75 10.22 29.99
N ARG A 93 -8.94 10.64 30.44
CA ARG A 93 -9.34 12.06 30.47
C ARG A 93 -8.35 12.78 31.39
N ALA A 94 -7.55 13.67 30.83
CA ALA A 94 -6.50 14.37 31.57
C ALA A 94 -7.05 15.39 32.59
N SER A 95 -8.37 15.63 32.64
CA SER A 95 -9.01 16.42 33.69
C SER A 95 -10.54 16.22 33.64
N PRO A 96 -11.24 16.09 34.79
CA PRO A 96 -12.70 16.02 34.84
C PRO A 96 -13.41 17.33 34.46
N ASN A 97 -12.70 18.47 34.41
CA ASN A 97 -13.30 19.81 34.19
C ASN A 97 -13.02 20.43 32.81
N ALA A 98 -12.45 19.70 31.85
CA ALA A 98 -12.26 20.22 30.50
C ALA A 98 -13.56 20.09 29.69
N SER A 99 -14.10 21.23 29.27
CA SER A 99 -15.27 21.36 28.39
C SER A 99 -15.18 20.42 27.18
N ALA A 100 -16.35 19.92 26.75
CA ALA A 100 -16.57 18.90 25.73
C ALA A 100 -16.18 19.32 24.30
N SER A 101 -14.99 19.87 24.10
CA SER A 101 -14.42 20.05 22.77
C SER A 101 -13.85 18.70 22.29
N PRO A 102 -14.24 18.21 21.10
CA PRO A 102 -13.64 17.01 20.52
C PRO A 102 -12.13 17.23 20.41
N ARG A 103 -11.34 16.41 21.11
CA ARG A 103 -9.89 16.41 20.90
C ARG A 103 -9.64 16.06 19.42
N PRO A 104 -8.75 16.76 18.72
CA PRO A 104 -8.36 16.32 17.38
C PRO A 104 -7.75 14.93 17.52
N SER A 105 -8.41 13.94 16.92
CA SER A 105 -7.90 12.57 16.81
C SER A 105 -6.46 12.62 16.29
N ARG A 106 -5.50 12.12 17.07
CA ARG A 106 -4.13 11.97 16.57
C ARG A 106 -4.08 10.63 15.84
N PRO A 107 -4.01 10.62 14.49
CA PRO A 107 -3.96 9.36 13.76
C PRO A 107 -2.72 8.58 14.18
N ILE A 108 -2.87 7.26 14.23
CA ILE A 108 -1.75 6.37 14.50
C ILE A 108 -0.65 6.61 13.46
N SER A 109 0.55 6.95 13.94
CA SER A 109 1.73 7.17 13.08
C SER A 109 2.22 5.85 12.48
N LEU A 110 2.26 5.79 11.15
CA LEU A 110 2.71 4.65 10.35
C LEU A 110 4.16 4.79 9.84
N LYS A 111 4.95 5.69 10.43
CA LYS A 111 6.37 5.91 10.09
C LYS A 111 7.19 4.61 10.02
N GLY A 112 7.96 4.44 8.95
CA GLY A 112 8.81 3.26 8.72
C GLY A 112 8.06 2.02 8.23
N LEU A 113 6.76 2.14 7.93
CA LEU A 113 5.98 1.07 7.30
C LEU A 113 6.12 1.15 5.78
N ARG A 114 5.95 -0.02 5.16
CA ARG A 114 6.09 -0.20 3.70
C ARG A 114 4.74 -0.08 3.03
N VAL A 115 4.72 0.44 1.80
CA VAL A 115 3.53 0.37 0.96
C VAL A 115 3.20 -1.10 0.67
N PRO A 116 1.97 -1.57 0.95
CA PRO A 116 1.60 -2.95 0.64
C PRO A 116 1.60 -3.22 -0.85
N ARG A 117 2.00 -4.44 -1.23
CA ARG A 117 2.04 -4.87 -2.63
C ARG A 117 0.68 -4.78 -3.33
N HIS A 118 -0.41 -5.02 -2.61
CA HIS A 118 -1.76 -4.97 -3.16
C HIS A 118 -2.24 -3.54 -3.47
N TYR A 119 -1.59 -2.49 -2.96
CA TYR A 119 -1.84 -1.11 -3.38
C TYR A 119 -1.05 -0.71 -4.65
N LEU A 120 -0.10 -1.56 -5.08
CA LEU A 120 0.73 -1.34 -6.26
C LEU A 120 0.25 -2.12 -7.48
N GLU A 121 -0.82 -2.91 -7.34
CA GLU A 121 -1.44 -3.67 -8.42
C GLU A 121 -2.59 -2.82 -8.98
N ARG A 122 -2.54 -2.55 -10.29
CA ARG A 122 -3.59 -1.78 -10.96
C ARG A 122 -4.90 -2.57 -10.91
N PRO A 123 -5.99 -1.99 -10.39
CA PRO A 123 -7.26 -2.68 -10.33
C PRO A 123 -7.89 -2.73 -11.72
N GLY A 124 -8.86 -3.62 -11.90
CA GLY A 124 -9.53 -3.81 -13.19
C GLY A 124 -10.55 -2.72 -13.51
N THR A 125 -11.05 -2.02 -12.48
CA THR A 125 -12.08 -1.00 -12.62
C THR A 125 -11.58 0.38 -12.17
N PRO A 126 -12.04 1.47 -12.82
CA PRO A 126 -11.62 2.83 -12.46
C PRO A 126 -12.13 3.28 -11.08
N GLU A 127 -13.25 2.72 -10.62
CA GLU A 127 -13.78 3.02 -9.28
C GLU A 127 -12.89 2.43 -8.17
N GLU A 128 -12.46 1.17 -8.33
CA GLU A 128 -11.49 0.54 -7.44
C GLU A 128 -10.16 1.30 -7.46
N GLU A 129 -9.74 1.83 -8.62
CA GLU A 129 -8.54 2.65 -8.75
C GLU A 129 -8.62 3.89 -7.87
N ARG A 130 -9.73 4.63 -7.94
CA ARG A 130 -9.97 5.81 -7.10
C ARG A 130 -9.97 5.47 -5.62
N VAL A 131 -10.67 4.40 -5.23
CA VAL A 131 -10.73 3.96 -3.83
C VAL A 131 -9.35 3.53 -3.32
N GLN A 132 -8.57 2.85 -4.15
CA GLN A 132 -7.22 2.38 -3.82
C GLN A 132 -6.24 3.54 -3.70
N LEU A 133 -6.30 4.52 -4.61
CA LEU A 133 -5.50 5.75 -4.54
C LEU A 133 -5.85 6.59 -3.32
N GLN A 134 -7.13 6.77 -3.01
CA GLN A 134 -7.56 7.47 -1.80
C GLN A 134 -7.10 6.74 -0.54
N SER A 135 -7.23 5.41 -0.51
CA SER A 135 -6.74 4.59 0.59
C SER A 135 -5.22 4.68 0.76
N LEU A 136 -4.48 4.74 -0.34
CA LEU A 136 -3.03 4.91 -0.32
C LEU A 136 -2.64 6.31 0.15
N LYS A 137 -3.37 7.34 -0.27
CA LYS A 137 -3.22 8.72 0.21
C LYS A 137 -3.34 8.77 1.73
N ASP A 138 -4.39 8.19 2.28
CA ASP A 138 -4.62 8.13 3.73
C ASP A 138 -3.48 7.38 4.48
N LEU A 139 -2.84 6.40 3.83
CA LEU A 139 -1.69 5.68 4.38
C LEU A 139 -0.41 6.54 4.33
N LEU A 140 -0.17 7.24 3.22
CA LEU A 140 0.99 8.14 3.06
C LEU A 140 0.89 9.35 4.01
N ASP A 141 -0.31 9.91 4.20
CA ASP A 141 -0.59 10.97 5.17
C ASP A 141 -0.25 10.56 6.61
N ARG A 142 -0.38 9.26 6.93
CA ARG A 142 0.02 8.70 8.23
C ARG A 142 1.52 8.43 8.35
N GLY A 143 2.30 8.73 7.31
CA GLY A 143 3.76 8.62 7.27
C GLY A 143 4.30 7.29 6.77
N VAL A 144 3.54 6.52 5.96
CA VAL A 144 4.10 5.37 5.25
C VAL A 144 5.18 5.85 4.27
N ASP A 145 6.33 5.16 4.23
CA ASP A 145 7.43 5.56 3.35
C ASP A 145 7.09 5.22 1.89
N PRO A 146 7.01 6.21 0.97
CA PRO A 146 6.66 5.96 -0.43
C PRO A 146 7.75 5.19 -1.19
N CYS A 147 8.99 5.21 -0.69
CA CYS A 147 10.12 4.48 -1.27
C CYS A 147 10.28 3.05 -0.72
N ASN A 148 9.46 2.58 0.23
CA ASN A 148 9.70 1.30 0.91
C ASN A 148 8.70 0.23 0.45
N PRO A 149 9.13 -0.94 -0.05
CA PRO A 149 10.50 -1.47 -0.08
C PRO A 149 11.31 -1.05 -1.32
N SER A 150 12.49 -0.46 -1.08
CA SER A 150 13.57 -0.30 -2.08
C SER A 150 13.15 0.35 -3.42
N HIS A 151 12.39 1.44 -3.38
CA HIS A 151 11.87 2.20 -4.52
C HIS A 151 10.89 1.44 -5.44
N LEU A 152 10.56 0.19 -5.07
CA LEU A 152 9.63 -0.66 -5.80
C LEU A 152 8.25 -0.01 -6.08
N PRO A 153 7.68 0.83 -5.19
CA PRO A 153 6.38 1.47 -5.46
C PRO A 153 6.38 2.30 -6.75
N LEU A 154 7.39 3.15 -6.94
CA LEU A 154 7.50 4.02 -8.11
C LEU A 154 7.82 3.21 -9.37
N THR A 155 8.78 2.28 -9.28
CA THR A 155 9.14 1.40 -10.41
C THR A 155 7.93 0.62 -10.91
N ARG A 156 7.05 0.16 -10.00
CA ARG A 156 5.82 -0.55 -10.39
C ARG A 156 4.80 0.38 -11.03
N ALA A 157 4.57 1.56 -10.46
CA ALA A 157 3.64 2.54 -11.03
C ALA A 157 4.00 2.87 -12.48
N VAL A 158 5.28 3.15 -12.73
CA VAL A 158 5.81 3.44 -14.07
C VAL A 158 5.68 2.22 -15.01
N ARG A 159 6.10 1.03 -14.55
CA ARG A 159 5.97 -0.22 -15.31
C ARG A 159 4.53 -0.66 -15.56
N SER A 160 3.54 -0.08 -14.89
CA SER A 160 2.12 -0.35 -15.10
C SER A 160 1.40 0.76 -15.86
N ASP A 161 2.14 1.76 -16.34
CA ASP A 161 1.59 2.97 -16.99
C ASP A 161 0.52 3.65 -16.13
N TRP A 162 0.76 3.69 -14.82
CA TRP A 162 -0.20 4.20 -13.86
C TRP A 162 0.17 5.64 -13.46
N TYR A 163 -0.30 6.59 -14.26
CA TYR A 163 -0.01 8.01 -14.10
C TYR A 163 -0.40 8.54 -12.71
N ASP A 164 -1.64 8.30 -12.27
CA ASP A 164 -2.15 8.83 -11.01
C ASP A 164 -1.37 8.31 -9.79
N LEU A 165 -1.02 7.01 -9.78
CA LEU A 165 -0.17 6.44 -8.74
C LEU A 165 1.23 7.04 -8.76
N THR A 166 1.80 7.25 -9.95
CA THR A 166 3.13 7.84 -10.11
C THR A 166 3.16 9.27 -9.58
N ALA A 167 2.17 10.10 -9.96
CA ALA A 167 2.02 11.47 -9.48
C ALA A 167 1.87 11.52 -7.95
N LEU A 168 1.03 10.64 -7.39
CA LEU A 168 0.81 10.55 -5.95
C LEU A 168 2.12 10.21 -5.22
N LEU A 169 2.87 9.20 -5.68
CA LEU A 169 4.14 8.81 -5.03
C LEU A 169 5.18 9.93 -5.08
N LEU A 170 5.32 10.62 -6.22
CA LEU A 170 6.24 11.76 -6.37
C LEU A 170 5.85 12.92 -5.45
N HIS A 171 4.55 13.20 -5.30
CA HIS A 171 4.05 14.25 -4.40
C HIS A 171 4.44 14.01 -2.93
N TYR A 172 4.47 12.75 -2.48
CA TYR A 172 4.92 12.39 -1.12
C TYR A 172 6.45 12.23 -0.99
N GLY A 173 7.23 12.63 -2.00
CA GLY A 173 8.69 12.63 -1.94
C GLY A 173 9.35 11.32 -2.40
N ALA A 174 8.67 10.51 -3.22
CA ALA A 174 9.36 9.41 -3.90
C ALA A 174 10.46 9.97 -4.83
N SER A 175 11.69 9.48 -4.67
CA SER A 175 12.79 9.85 -5.57
C SER A 175 12.78 8.92 -6.79
N ALA A 176 12.68 9.53 -7.97
CA ALA A 176 12.87 8.88 -9.25
C ALA A 176 14.32 8.50 -9.47
N ARG A 177 14.56 7.26 -9.94
CA ARG A 177 15.88 6.74 -10.29
C ARG A 177 15.92 6.31 -11.75
N ASP A 178 17.11 6.10 -12.27
CA ASP A 178 17.33 5.65 -13.66
C ASP A 178 16.60 4.33 -13.99
N ILE A 179 16.45 3.45 -12.98
CA ILE A 179 15.71 2.19 -13.11
C ILE A 179 14.20 2.39 -13.35
N ASP A 180 13.66 3.54 -12.96
CA ASP A 180 12.26 3.91 -13.17
C ASP A 180 12.08 4.56 -14.55
N ILE A 181 13.05 5.36 -14.99
CA ILE A 181 12.98 6.14 -16.22
C ILE A 181 13.15 5.25 -17.46
N ARG A 182 14.17 4.36 -17.49
CA ARG A 182 14.47 3.54 -18.68
C ARG A 182 13.26 2.72 -19.19
N PRO A 183 12.47 2.02 -18.34
CA PRO A 183 11.26 1.35 -18.79
C PRO A 183 10.20 2.28 -19.38
N ALA A 184 10.08 3.51 -18.85
CA ALA A 184 9.15 4.50 -19.36
C ALA A 184 9.55 4.97 -20.76
N ILE A 185 10.87 5.19 -20.95
CA ILE A 185 11.47 5.54 -22.25
C ILE A 185 11.19 4.41 -23.24
N ILE A 186 11.56 3.17 -22.97
CA ILE A 186 11.38 2.06 -23.93
C ILE A 186 9.92 1.92 -24.40
N ARG A 187 8.96 2.28 -23.55
CA ARG A 187 7.51 2.19 -23.83
C ARG A 187 6.89 3.47 -24.41
N GLY A 188 7.61 4.59 -24.41
CA GLY A 188 7.12 5.85 -24.94
C GLY A 188 6.08 6.53 -24.06
N GLN A 189 6.20 6.35 -22.74
CA GLN A 189 5.27 6.91 -21.75
C GLN A 189 5.57 8.40 -21.49
N ILE A 190 5.37 9.25 -22.51
CA ILE A 190 5.69 10.69 -22.46
C ILE A 190 5.07 11.39 -21.23
N PRO A 191 3.80 11.16 -20.84
CA PRO A 191 3.21 11.82 -19.67
C PRO A 191 3.91 11.47 -18.35
N ILE A 192 4.32 10.21 -18.20
CA ILE A 192 5.04 9.74 -17.01
C ILE A 192 6.47 10.29 -16.99
N ILE A 193 7.14 10.34 -18.13
CA ILE A 193 8.49 10.90 -18.23
C ILE A 193 8.49 12.39 -17.88
N ARG A 194 7.50 13.15 -18.36
CA ARG A 194 7.30 14.55 -17.95
C ARG A 194 7.14 14.68 -16.44
N LEU A 195 6.26 13.88 -15.82
CA LEU A 195 6.11 13.88 -14.36
C LEU A 195 7.42 13.60 -13.62
N LEU A 196 8.19 12.61 -14.09
CA LEU A 196 9.47 12.27 -13.48
C LEU A 196 10.47 13.43 -13.60
N MET A 197 10.54 14.08 -14.77
CA MET A 197 11.37 15.26 -15.00
C MET A 197 10.97 16.43 -14.10
N ASP A 198 9.67 16.72 -14.00
CA ASP A 198 9.13 17.78 -13.15
C ASP A 198 9.46 17.52 -11.66
N ALA A 199 9.53 16.25 -11.26
CA ALA A 199 9.97 15.84 -9.93
C ALA A 199 11.49 15.84 -9.73
N GLY A 200 12.27 16.30 -10.71
CA GLY A 200 13.73 16.42 -10.64
C GLY A 200 14.50 15.14 -11.00
N ALA A 201 13.89 14.22 -11.74
CA ALA A 201 14.60 13.05 -12.26
C ALA A 201 15.73 13.47 -13.21
N ARG A 202 16.92 12.91 -13.00
CA ARG A 202 18.07 13.17 -13.88
C ARG A 202 17.93 12.37 -15.17
N ILE A 203 18.08 13.05 -16.30
CA ILE A 203 18.13 12.43 -17.62
C ILE A 203 19.53 12.61 -18.16
N ASP A 204 20.26 11.52 -18.21
CA ASP A 204 21.63 11.47 -18.70
C ASP A 204 21.67 11.08 -20.19
N GLY A 205 22.83 11.23 -20.84
CA GLY A 205 23.03 10.87 -22.25
C GLY A 205 22.65 9.42 -22.59
N GLU A 206 22.80 8.49 -21.64
CA GLU A 206 22.35 7.10 -21.82
C GLU A 206 20.83 6.98 -21.99
N CYS A 207 20.04 7.84 -21.35
CA CYS A 207 18.59 7.87 -21.54
C CYS A 207 18.24 8.33 -22.96
N MET A 208 19.06 9.21 -23.53
CA MET A 208 18.92 9.68 -24.90
C MET A 208 19.31 8.59 -25.91
N ASP A 209 20.40 7.85 -25.68
CA ASP A 209 20.77 6.66 -26.47
C ASP A 209 19.60 5.65 -26.51
N VAL A 210 18.99 5.36 -25.36
CA VAL A 210 17.84 4.43 -25.28
C VAL A 210 16.63 4.97 -26.04
N ALA A 211 16.38 6.28 -26.01
CA ALA A 211 15.28 6.90 -26.74
C ALA A 211 15.47 6.86 -28.27
N VAL A 212 16.71 7.08 -28.74
CA VAL A 212 17.10 6.97 -30.16
C VAL A 212 16.99 5.53 -30.63
N GLY A 213 17.55 4.57 -29.88
CA GLY A 213 17.43 3.14 -30.18
C GLY A 213 15.97 2.64 -30.19
N ALA A 214 15.11 3.19 -29.33
CA ALA A 214 13.67 2.92 -29.33
C ALA A 214 12.89 3.68 -30.42
N LYS A 215 13.56 4.51 -31.24
CA LYS A 215 12.99 5.34 -32.32
C LYS A 215 11.91 6.31 -31.84
N GLN A 216 12.03 6.83 -30.63
CA GLN A 216 11.05 7.73 -30.02
C GLN A 216 11.41 9.20 -30.22
N TRP A 217 11.28 9.68 -31.45
CA TRP A 217 11.67 11.04 -31.84
C TRP A 217 10.97 12.14 -31.04
N THR A 218 9.72 11.92 -30.64
CA THR A 218 8.98 12.88 -29.80
C THR A 218 9.64 13.05 -28.43
N LEU A 219 10.20 11.97 -27.88
CA LEU A 219 10.89 11.98 -26.61
C LEU A 219 12.28 12.60 -26.73
N VAL A 220 13.01 12.28 -27.81
CA VAL A 220 14.31 12.89 -28.13
C VAL A 220 14.17 14.41 -28.24
N LYS A 221 13.13 14.90 -28.94
CA LYS A 221 12.83 16.35 -29.00
C LYS A 221 12.59 16.96 -27.63
N LEU A 222 11.90 16.24 -26.74
CA LEU A 222 11.65 16.68 -25.36
C LEU A 222 12.96 16.76 -24.56
N PHE A 223 13.84 15.78 -24.68
CA PHE A 223 15.14 15.78 -24.00
C PHE A 223 16.05 16.91 -24.47
N ILE A 224 16.07 17.19 -25.77
CA ILE A 224 16.81 18.34 -26.33
C ILE A 224 16.24 19.65 -25.76
N GLN A 225 14.91 19.80 -25.71
CA GLN A 225 14.26 20.97 -25.11
C GLN A 225 14.60 21.14 -23.62
N ALA A 226 14.80 20.03 -22.91
CA ALA A 226 15.21 20.03 -21.51
C ALA A 226 16.73 20.25 -21.30
N GLY A 227 17.50 20.43 -22.38
CA GLY A 227 18.94 20.72 -22.32
C GLY A 227 19.84 19.50 -22.15
N VAL A 228 19.34 18.29 -22.43
CA VAL A 228 20.16 17.08 -22.41
C VAL A 228 21.14 17.11 -23.59
N VAL A 229 22.43 16.99 -23.30
CA VAL A 229 23.49 17.00 -24.31
C VAL A 229 23.52 15.65 -25.03
N PRO A 230 23.36 15.61 -26.36
CA PRO A 230 23.49 14.38 -27.13
C PRO A 230 24.96 13.88 -27.10
N THR A 231 25.15 12.59 -26.83
CA THR A 231 26.45 11.93 -26.91
C THR A 231 26.86 11.75 -28.39
N LEU A 232 28.15 11.67 -28.71
CA LEU A 232 28.63 11.38 -30.08
C LEU A 232 27.94 10.15 -30.70
N LYS A 233 27.67 9.11 -29.91
CA LYS A 233 26.89 7.92 -30.32
C LYS A 233 25.46 8.25 -30.75
N THR A 234 24.76 9.09 -29.99
CA THR A 234 23.40 9.54 -30.38
C THR A 234 23.41 10.29 -31.71
N LEU A 235 24.46 11.05 -32.02
CA LEU A 235 24.56 11.81 -33.27
C LEU A 235 24.82 10.92 -34.50
N GLU A 236 25.46 9.77 -34.33
CA GLU A 236 25.68 8.80 -35.40
C GLU A 236 24.40 7.99 -35.74
N GLU A 237 23.48 7.85 -34.77
CA GLU A 237 22.24 7.07 -34.91
C GLU A 237 20.98 7.92 -35.23
N MET A 238 21.07 9.25 -35.11
CA MET A 238 20.00 10.21 -35.46
C MET A 238 19.95 10.53 -36.95
#